data_AF-A0A7V3PR58-F1
#
_entry.id   AF-A0A7V3PR58-F1
#
_cell.length_a   1.000
_cell.length_b   1.000
_cell.length_c   1.000
_cell.angle_alpha   90.00
_cell.angle_beta   90.00
_cell.angle_gamma   90.00
#
_symmetry.space_group_name_H-M   'P 1'
#
loop_
_entity.id
_entity.type
_entity.pdbx_description
1 polymer ?
#
loop_
_entity_poly.entity_id
_entity_poly.type
_entity_poly.pdbx_seq_one_letter_code
_entity_poly.pdbx_strand_id
1 'polypeptide(L)' 'MMAMFGALMLAVGLGLWLLSRWAPSGGLPGDIVVRRPGLVIYVPIATAVLISLILTLVLNLLAWLRR' A
#
# COMPACT_ATOMS: atom_id res chain seq x y z
N MET A 1 7.11 9.22 21.51
CA MET A 1 6.04 8.27 21.12
C MET A 1 4.99 8.92 20.22
N MET A 2 4.29 9.97 20.68
CA MET A 2 3.19 10.60 19.92
C MET A 2 3.63 11.21 18.57
N ALA A 3 4.77 11.89 18.53
CA ALA A 3 5.32 12.44 17.29
C ALA A 3 5.67 11.35 16.25
N MET A 4 6.15 10.19 16.71
CA MET A 4 6.47 9.03 15.85
C MET A 4 5.21 8.42 15.25
N PHE A 5 4.14 8.33 16.05
CA PHE A 5 2.84 7.83 15.62
C PHE A 5 2.18 8.79 14.62
N GLY A 6 2.29 10.10 14.84
CA GLY A 6 1.84 11.13 13.90
C GLY A 6 2.58 11.07 12.57
N ALA A 7 3.92 10.91 12.59
CA ALA A 7 4.71 10.74 11.38
C ALA A 7 4.34 9.47 10.60
N LEU A 8 4.08 8.36 11.29
CA LEU A 8 3.63 7.11 10.68
C LEU A 8 2.26 7.27 9.99
N MET A 9 1.29 7.89 10.67
CA MET A 9 -0.04 8.17 10.11
C MET A 9 0.04 9.09 8.87
N LEU A 10 0.91 10.11 8.90
CA LEU A 10 1.13 10.98 7.75
C LEU A 10 1.74 10.23 6.56
N ALA A 11 2.74 9.37 6.81
CA ALA A 11 3.36 8.55 5.77
C ALA A 11 2.35 7.58 5.13
N VAL A 12 1.51 6.92 5.94
CA VAL A 12 0.44 6.04 5.45
C VAL A 12 -0.61 6.83 4.66
N GLY A 13 -1.06 7.97 5.19
CA GLY A 13 -2.05 8.82 4.52
C GLY A 13 -1.56 9.37 3.17
N LEU A 14 -0.30 9.83 3.09
CA LEU A 14 0.34 10.24 1.85
C LEU A 14 0.47 9.07 0.86
N GLY A 15 0.89 7.90 1.35
CA GLY A 15 0.97 6.69 0.54
C GLY A 15 -0.37 6.32 -0.09
N LEU A 16 -1.44 6.33 0.69
CA LEU A 16 -2.81 6.06 0.20
C LEU A 16 -3.29 7.13 -0.79
N TRP A 17 -3.00 8.41 -0.54
CA TRP A 17 -3.37 9.50 -1.45
C TRP A 17 -2.65 9.42 -2.79
N LEU A 18 -1.36 9.09 -2.79
CA LEU A 18 -0.59 8.81 -4.01
C LEU A 18 -1.16 7.59 -4.74
N LEU A 19 -1.46 6.51 -4.01
CA LEU A 19 -2.04 5.30 -4.60
C LEU A 19 -3.40 5.59 -5.26
N SER A 20 -4.25 6.43 -4.64
CA SER A 20 -5.55 6.78 -5.20
C SER A 20 -5.47 7.64 -6.46
N ARG A 21 -4.36 8.36 -6.68
CA ARG A 21 -4.11 9.12 -7.92
C ARG A 21 -3.57 8.26 -9.06
N TRP A 22 -2.81 7.22 -8.73
CA TRP A 22 -2.13 6.37 -9.71
C TRP A 22 -2.88 5.07 -10.03
N ALA A 23 -3.79 4.63 -9.16
CA ALA A 23 -4.70 3.54 -9.43
C ALA A 23 -5.84 4.02 -10.34
N PRO A 24 -5.99 3.52 -11.59
CA PRO A 24 -7.23 3.68 -12.34
C PRO A 24 -8.43 3.15 -11.52
N SER A 25 -9.66 3.46 -11.94
CA SER A 25 -10.94 3.22 -11.22
C SER A 25 -11.28 1.75 -10.86
N GLY A 26 -10.30 0.85 -10.93
CA GLY A 26 -10.34 -0.54 -10.48
C GLY A 26 -9.02 -1.08 -9.91
N GLY A 27 -8.07 -0.26 -9.46
CA GLY A 27 -6.84 -0.72 -8.77
C GLY A 27 -5.55 -0.42 -9.51
N LEU A 28 -4.42 -0.87 -8.95
CA LEU A 28 -3.13 -0.78 -9.65
C LEU A 28 -3.13 -1.71 -10.87
N PRO A 29 -2.38 -1.40 -11.95
CA PRO A 29 -2.18 -2.35 -13.03
C PRO A 29 -1.63 -3.67 -12.48
N GLY A 30 -2.37 -4.76 -12.64
CA GLY A 30 -2.08 -6.07 -12.06
C GLY A 30 -3.04 -6.50 -10.93
N ASP A 31 -3.84 -5.58 -10.40
CA ASP A 31 -5.00 -5.94 -9.58
C ASP A 31 -6.15 -6.45 -10.47
N ILE A 32 -6.78 -7.55 -10.08
CA ILE A 32 -7.87 -8.17 -10.85
C ILE A 32 -9.19 -7.83 -10.19
N VAL A 33 -10.07 -7.16 -10.94
CA VAL A 33 -11.43 -6.85 -10.49
C VAL A 33 -12.43 -7.54 -11.39
N VAL A 34 -13.17 -8.48 -10.80
CA VAL A 34 -14.26 -9.18 -11.49
C VAL A 34 -15.57 -8.53 -11.07
N ARG A 35 -16.19 -7.77 -11.99
CA ARG A 35 -17.52 -7.17 -11.79
C ARG A 35 -18.58 -8.00 -12.49
N ARG A 36 -19.55 -8.49 -11.72
CA ARG A 36 -20.76 -9.19 -12.17
C ARG A 36 -21.98 -8.47 -11.57
N PRO A 37 -23.17 -8.57 -12.18
CA PRO A 37 -24.39 -8.07 -11.56
C PRO A 37 -24.58 -8.75 -10.19
N GLY A 38 -24.59 -7.96 -9.11
CA GLY A 38 -24.72 -8.47 -7.73
C GLY A 38 -23.44 -9.03 -7.08
N LEU A 39 -22.28 -9.05 -7.77
CA LEU A 39 -21.03 -9.55 -7.21
C LEU A 39 -19.82 -8.78 -7.74
N VAL A 40 -19.00 -8.27 -6.82
CA VAL A 40 -17.71 -7.65 -7.14
C VAL A 40 -16.62 -8.38 -6.36
N ILE A 41 -15.69 -9.02 -7.07
CA ILE A 41 -14.51 -9.66 -6.47
C ILE A 41 -13.30 -8.80 -6.78
N TYR A 42 -12.54 -8.44 -5.74
CA TYR A 42 -11.32 -7.65 -5.83
C TYR A 42 -10.13 -8.50 -5.42
N VAL A 43 -9.14 -8.64 -6.30
CA VAL A 43 -7.92 -9.42 -6.05
C VAL A 43 -6.71 -8.47 -6.18
N PRO A 44 -6.23 -7.91 -5.06
CA PRO A 44 -5.21 -6.86 -5.05
C PRO A 44 -3.78 -7.44 -5.12
N ILE A 45 -3.44 -8.12 -6.23
CA ILE A 45 -2.14 -8.79 -6.37
C ILE A 45 -0.99 -7.79 -6.41
N ALA A 46 -1.08 -6.78 -7.27
CA ALA A 46 -0.02 -5.78 -7.43
C ALA A 46 0.11 -4.95 -6.14
N THR A 47 -1.02 -4.57 -5.56
CA THR A 47 -1.05 -3.85 -4.28
C THR A 47 -0.39 -4.66 -3.16
N ALA A 48 -0.69 -5.95 -3.02
CA ALA A 48 -0.12 -6.79 -1.97
C ALA A 48 1.40 -6.95 -2.11
N VAL A 49 1.89 -7.17 -3.33
CA VAL A 49 3.32 -7.27 -3.62
C VAL A 49 4.03 -5.95 -3.31
N LEU A 50 3.46 -4.82 -3.72
CA LEU A 50 4.01 -3.49 -3.47
C LEU A 50 4.13 -3.19 -1.97
N ILE A 51 3.06 -3.46 -1.20
CA ILE A 51 3.07 -3.28 0.25
C ILE A 51 4.15 -4.15 0.90
N SER A 52 4.25 -5.43 0.49
CA SER A 52 5.27 -6.35 1.02
C SER A 52 6.69 -5.85 0.73
N LEU A 53 6.95 -5.35 -0.48
CA LEU A 53 8.26 -4.83 -0.86
C LEU A 53 8.63 -3.59 -0.04
N ILE A 54 7.70 -2.63 0.10
CA ILE A 54 7.91 -1.41 0.90
C ILE A 54 8.19 -1.78 2.35
N LEU A 55 7.37 -2.66 2.94
CA LEU A 55 7.55 -3.09 4.33
C LEU A 55 8.91 -3.76 4.53
N THR A 56 9.32 -4.62 3.60
CA THR A 56 10.63 -5.29 3.62
C THR A 56 11.77 -4.28 3.59
N LEU A 57 11.71 -3.29 2.68
CA LEU A 57 12.72 -2.25 2.58
C LEU A 57 12.81 -1.40 3.85
N VAL A 58 11.66 -1.00 4.41
CA VAL A 58 11.61 -0.20 5.64
C VAL A 58 12.18 -0.98 6.83
N LEU A 59 11.75 -2.23 7.03
CA LEU A 59 12.25 -3.07 8.13
C LEU A 59 13.74 -3.35 7.99
N ASN A 60 14.22 -3.59 6.78
CA ASN A 60 15.64 -3.81 6.51
C ASN A 60 16.45 -2.53 6.78
N LEU A 61 15.96 -1.36 6.34
CA LEU A 61 16.62 -0.08 6.60
C LEU A 61 16.69 0.23 8.11
N LEU A 62 15.61 -0.02 8.86
CA LEU A 62 15.60 0.11 10.31
C LEU A 62 16.57 -0.86 10.99
N ALA A 63 16.62 -2.11 10.53
CA ALA A 63 17.55 -3.11 11.04
C ALA A 63 19.01 -2.73 10.75
N TRP A 64 19.29 -2.15 9.58
CA TRP A 64 20.60 -1.61 9.21
C TRP A 64 21.00 -0.42 10.08
N LEU A 65 20.09 0.54 10.29
CA LEU A 65 20.36 1.74 11.10
C LEU A 65 20.58 1.43 12.59
N ARG A 66 20.09 0.27 13.05
CA ARG A 66 20.26 -0.21 14.43
C ARG A 66 21.52 -1.08 14.63
N ARG A 67 22.29 -1.35 13.57
CA ARG A 67 23.59 -2.02 13.65
C ARG A 67 24.70 -0.98 13.70
#